data_AF-A0A2P4P9J4-F1
#
_entry.id   AF-A0A2P4P9J4-F1
#
_cell.length_a   1.000
_cell.length_b   1.000
_cell.length_c   1.000
_cell.angle_alpha   90.00
_cell.angle_beta   90.00
_cell.angle_gamma   90.00
#
_symmetry.space_group_name_H-M   'P 1'
#
loop_
_entity.id
_entity.type
_entity.pdbx_description
1 polymer ?
#
loop_
_entity_poly.entity_id
_entity_poly.type
_entity_poly.pdbx_seq_one_letter_code
_entity_poly.pdbx_strand_id
1 'polypeptide(L)'
;MKQYSKAILYFTKANIIDPENIHNLNKRAIAYYIIQEYDKVLLDLDKIIQLDPLNSSAYYLKSLTYYTKNDINNAKISFKKYAALLNSDNFLAKIQLYYLGYLLNENISKDLSNVLTNINQILNIDSNNELLLLIRCKIHIELNKYYEAIVDLDMLFEGEYKKYYYKAFSYIHLLRKHSDFWSYLCKVREIDKCDFTKLGIINEFSKYMYKEKEVYFISNLTNLDSKLCQFQESDISSLSGLVLCSKNEKLCLDLPTLCNDPAHFFIYKINVKKILSKDCFIKFIYYFRYDNQSEHILKHEDVSKLEGLGWIEYQSLTYKLNGVQISIEINSIEMQIDYVRYGGSSTRKITPMGYLLPNYHQFLSNVPETFKDKYFSRKEMENLLDLNDILSKL
;
A
#
# COMPACT_ATOMS: atom_id res chain seq x y z
N MET A 1 15.26 -5.17 7.23
CA MET A 1 14.61 -4.55 6.06
C MET A 1 14.58 -5.58 4.95
N LYS A 2 13.46 -5.79 4.26
CA LYS A 2 13.38 -6.78 3.18
C LYS A 2 14.11 -6.24 1.95
N GLN A 3 15.32 -6.73 1.66
CA GLN A 3 16.13 -6.28 0.53
C GLN A 3 15.65 -6.97 -0.76
N TYR A 4 14.53 -6.52 -1.32
CA TYR A 4 13.93 -7.12 -2.51
C TYR A 4 14.89 -7.14 -3.71
N SER A 5 15.77 -6.14 -3.83
CA SER A 5 16.85 -6.14 -4.83
C SER A 5 17.82 -7.32 -4.66
N LYS A 6 18.13 -7.70 -3.42
CA LYS A 6 18.92 -8.92 -3.14
C LYS A 6 18.13 -10.19 -3.43
N ALA A 7 16.82 -10.21 -3.12
CA ALA A 7 15.95 -11.33 -3.45
C ALA A 7 15.89 -11.55 -4.98
N ILE A 8 15.74 -10.46 -5.76
CA ILE A 8 15.78 -10.50 -7.22
C ILE A 8 17.11 -11.07 -7.71
N LEU A 9 18.25 -10.61 -7.18
CA LEU A 9 19.56 -11.14 -7.55
C LEU A 9 19.67 -12.64 -7.24
N TYR A 10 19.21 -13.07 -6.07
CA TYR A 10 19.20 -14.46 -5.65
C TYR A 10 18.35 -15.32 -6.60
N PHE A 11 17.08 -14.97 -6.81
CA PHE A 11 16.18 -15.73 -7.69
C PHE A 11 16.60 -15.67 -9.16
N THR A 12 17.29 -14.61 -9.58
CA THR A 12 17.88 -14.54 -10.92
C THR A 12 18.99 -15.56 -11.09
N LYS A 13 19.89 -15.68 -10.10
CA LYS A 13 20.92 -16.73 -10.11
C LYS A 13 20.29 -18.14 -10.06
N ALA A 14 19.28 -18.34 -9.22
CA ALA A 14 18.56 -19.61 -9.14
C ALA A 14 17.89 -19.98 -10.48
N ASN A 15 17.29 -19.00 -11.17
CA ASN A 15 16.67 -19.19 -12.49
C ASN A 15 17.69 -19.41 -13.63
N ILE A 16 18.97 -19.07 -13.45
CA ILE A 16 20.03 -19.48 -14.40
C ILE A 16 20.33 -20.97 -14.25
N ILE A 17 20.28 -21.50 -13.03
CA ILE A 17 20.55 -22.90 -12.71
C ILE A 17 19.36 -23.78 -13.11
N ASP A 18 18.15 -23.38 -12.75
CA ASP A 18 16.90 -24.08 -13.05
C ASP A 18 15.86 -23.09 -13.62
N PRO A 19 15.85 -22.92 -14.95
CA PRO A 19 14.99 -21.93 -15.60
C PRO A 19 13.50 -22.31 -15.58
N GLU A 20 13.14 -23.57 -15.35
CA GLU A 20 11.75 -24.04 -15.36
C GLU A 20 11.14 -24.10 -13.95
N ASN A 21 11.88 -23.62 -12.96
CA ASN A 21 11.42 -23.60 -11.58
C ASN A 21 10.32 -22.54 -11.35
N ILE A 22 9.07 -22.97 -11.38
CA ILE A 22 7.89 -22.11 -11.13
C ILE A 22 7.98 -21.40 -9.78
N HIS A 23 8.56 -22.03 -8.75
CA HIS A 23 8.71 -21.39 -7.44
C HIS A 23 9.66 -20.20 -7.50
N ASN A 24 10.84 -20.35 -8.12
CA ASN A 24 11.80 -19.26 -8.28
C ASN A 24 11.23 -18.11 -9.13
N LEU A 25 10.53 -18.43 -10.22
CA LEU A 25 9.85 -17.45 -11.06
C LEU A 25 8.79 -16.68 -10.26
N ASN A 26 7.97 -17.38 -9.46
CA ASN A 26 6.96 -16.74 -8.63
C ASN A 26 7.57 -15.79 -7.60
N LYS A 27 8.62 -16.23 -6.89
CA LYS A 27 9.28 -15.37 -5.89
C LYS A 27 9.95 -14.15 -6.53
N ARG A 28 10.54 -14.31 -7.72
CA ARG A 28 11.12 -13.19 -8.47
C ARG A 28 10.06 -12.21 -8.98
N ALA A 29 8.95 -12.72 -9.53
CA ALA A 29 7.80 -11.92 -9.95
C ALA A 29 7.23 -11.08 -8.80
N ILE A 30 7.06 -11.66 -7.61
CA ILE A 30 6.64 -10.91 -6.41
C ILE A 30 7.64 -9.80 -6.07
N ALA A 31 8.94 -10.11 -6.06
CA ALA A 31 9.96 -9.13 -5.73
C ALA A 31 9.99 -7.98 -6.76
N TYR A 32 9.84 -8.28 -8.06
CA TYR A 32 9.68 -7.27 -9.11
C TYR A 32 8.42 -6.43 -8.93
N TYR A 33 7.28 -7.06 -8.59
CA TYR A 33 6.03 -6.34 -8.33
C TYR A 33 6.20 -5.32 -7.20
N ILE A 34 6.92 -5.72 -6.14
CA ILE A 34 7.17 -4.91 -4.96
C ILE A 34 8.07 -3.70 -5.26
N ILE A 35 9.04 -3.85 -6.16
CA ILE A 35 9.89 -2.74 -6.62
C ILE A 35 9.32 -2.03 -7.86
N GLN A 36 8.05 -2.30 -8.21
CA GLN A 36 7.30 -1.67 -9.31
C GLN A 36 7.86 -1.93 -10.72
N GLU A 37 8.61 -3.01 -10.89
CA GLU A 37 9.16 -3.47 -12.17
C GLU A 37 8.14 -4.35 -12.91
N TYR A 38 6.96 -3.80 -13.18
CA TYR A 38 5.79 -4.56 -13.61
C TYR A 38 5.96 -5.31 -14.95
N ASP A 39 6.78 -4.80 -15.87
CA ASP A 39 7.04 -5.51 -17.13
C ASP A 39 7.83 -6.80 -16.89
N LYS A 40 8.76 -6.79 -15.94
CA LYS A 40 9.51 -7.99 -15.53
C LYS A 40 8.61 -8.98 -14.79
N VAL A 41 7.61 -8.49 -14.06
CA VAL A 41 6.57 -9.35 -13.46
C VAL A 41 5.81 -10.11 -14.53
N LEU A 42 5.33 -9.42 -15.57
CA LEU A 42 4.56 -10.04 -16.65
C LEU A 42 5.38 -11.09 -17.40
N LEU A 43 6.67 -10.84 -17.65
CA LEU A 43 7.56 -11.83 -18.30
C LEU A 43 7.70 -13.12 -17.48
N ASP A 44 7.91 -13.00 -16.16
CA ASP A 44 8.01 -14.18 -15.29
C ASP A 44 6.68 -14.93 -15.22
N LEU A 45 5.56 -14.22 -15.18
CA LEU A 45 4.22 -14.80 -15.16
C LEU A 45 3.84 -15.49 -16.47
N ASP A 46 4.22 -14.93 -17.62
CA ASP A 46 4.03 -15.55 -18.93
C ASP A 46 4.78 -16.88 -19.00
N LYS A 47 6.00 -16.92 -18.48
CA LYS A 47 6.78 -18.16 -18.40
C LYS A 47 6.13 -19.18 -17.46
N ILE A 48 5.63 -18.76 -16.30
CA ILE A 48 4.90 -19.66 -15.39
C ILE A 48 3.66 -20.25 -16.09
N ILE A 49 2.88 -19.42 -16.81
CA ILE A 49 1.68 -19.85 -17.52
C ILE A 49 2.01 -20.79 -18.69
N GLN A 50 3.17 -20.60 -19.35
CA GLN A 50 3.66 -21.54 -20.37
C GLN A 50 4.00 -22.91 -19.77
N LEU A 51 4.62 -22.94 -18.59
CA LEU A 51 5.00 -24.17 -17.88
C LEU A 51 3.81 -24.87 -17.22
N ASP A 52 2.87 -24.10 -16.67
CA ASP A 52 1.66 -24.56 -16.00
C ASP A 52 0.45 -23.68 -16.38
N PRO A 53 -0.27 -24.04 -17.46
CA PRO A 53 -1.42 -23.27 -17.92
C PRO A 53 -2.61 -23.22 -16.95
N LEU A 54 -2.61 -24.07 -15.91
CA LEU A 54 -3.66 -24.15 -14.89
C LEU A 54 -3.29 -23.41 -13.61
N ASN A 55 -2.16 -22.70 -13.59
CA ASN A 55 -1.68 -21.96 -12.43
C ASN A 55 -2.57 -20.74 -12.12
N SER A 56 -3.64 -20.93 -11.33
CA SER A 56 -4.58 -19.87 -10.97
C SER A 56 -3.88 -18.68 -10.29
N SER A 57 -2.90 -18.95 -9.43
CA SER A 57 -2.07 -17.93 -8.77
C SER A 57 -1.34 -17.01 -9.76
N ALA A 58 -0.82 -17.55 -10.86
CA ALA A 58 -0.18 -16.75 -11.91
C ALA A 58 -1.19 -15.81 -12.59
N TYR A 59 -2.39 -16.29 -12.93
CA TYR A 59 -3.45 -15.44 -13.50
C TYR A 59 -3.95 -14.37 -12.52
N TYR A 60 -4.01 -14.69 -11.21
CA TYR A 60 -4.33 -13.72 -10.16
C TYR A 60 -3.32 -12.58 -10.13
N LEU A 61 -2.02 -12.90 -10.02
CA LEU A 61 -0.96 -11.89 -9.97
C LEU A 61 -0.85 -11.12 -11.29
N LYS A 62 -1.11 -11.77 -12.42
CA LYS A 62 -1.13 -11.13 -13.75
C LYS A 62 -2.26 -10.11 -13.87
N SER A 63 -3.48 -10.49 -13.44
CA SER A 63 -4.63 -9.59 -13.38
C SER A 63 -4.33 -8.34 -12.57
N LEU A 64 -3.77 -8.54 -11.38
CA LEU A 64 -3.40 -7.45 -10.50
C LEU A 64 -2.31 -6.56 -11.09
N THR A 65 -1.30 -7.15 -11.72
CA THR A 65 -0.21 -6.42 -12.37
C THR A 65 -0.73 -5.53 -13.50
N TYR A 66 -1.62 -6.05 -14.35
CA TYR A 66 -2.27 -5.24 -15.38
C TYR A 66 -3.13 -4.13 -14.78
N TYR A 67 -3.89 -4.41 -13.71
CA TYR A 67 -4.68 -3.39 -13.02
C TYR A 67 -3.79 -2.25 -12.50
N THR A 68 -2.67 -2.58 -11.86
CA THR A 68 -1.70 -1.59 -11.35
C THR A 68 -1.05 -0.79 -12.48
N LYS A 69 -0.84 -1.40 -13.66
CA LYS A 69 -0.41 -0.70 -14.89
C LYS A 69 -1.53 0.09 -15.58
N ASN A 70 -2.74 0.15 -14.99
CA ASN A 70 -3.93 0.77 -15.58
C ASN A 70 -4.40 0.12 -16.90
N ASP A 71 -3.99 -1.12 -17.17
CA ASP A 71 -4.45 -1.93 -18.31
C ASP A 71 -5.66 -2.77 -17.91
N ILE A 72 -6.81 -2.12 -17.83
CA ILE A 72 -8.05 -2.73 -17.32
C ILE A 72 -8.52 -3.89 -18.22
N ASN A 73 -8.25 -3.83 -19.53
CA ASN A 73 -8.68 -4.87 -20.46
C ASN A 73 -7.94 -6.19 -20.21
N ASN A 74 -6.61 -6.15 -20.15
CA ASN A 74 -5.81 -7.34 -19.88
C ASN A 74 -5.98 -7.84 -18.44
N ALA A 75 -6.24 -6.93 -17.49
CA ALA A 75 -6.61 -7.30 -16.12
C ALA A 75 -7.90 -8.13 -16.10
N LYS A 76 -8.96 -7.68 -16.79
CA LYS A 76 -10.23 -8.42 -16.90
C LYS A 76 -10.07 -9.78 -17.58
N ILE A 77 -9.25 -9.88 -18.63
CA ILE A 77 -8.97 -11.17 -19.30
C ILE A 77 -8.32 -12.15 -18.32
N SER A 78 -7.28 -11.70 -17.61
CA SER A 78 -6.57 -12.52 -16.62
C SER A 78 -7.46 -12.90 -15.44
N PHE A 79 -8.32 -11.98 -14.97
CA PHE A 79 -9.32 -12.25 -13.94
C PHE A 79 -10.32 -13.33 -14.35
N LYS A 80 -10.85 -13.30 -15.59
CA LYS A 80 -11.77 -14.35 -16.08
C LYS A 80 -11.10 -15.72 -16.10
N LYS A 81 -9.83 -15.79 -16.50
CA LYS A 81 -9.04 -17.03 -16.44
C LYS A 81 -8.84 -17.50 -14.99
N TYR A 82 -8.47 -16.59 -14.09
CA TYR A 82 -8.36 -16.89 -12.66
C TYR A 82 -9.68 -17.46 -12.10
N ALA A 83 -10.80 -16.78 -12.32
CA ALA A 83 -12.11 -17.18 -11.82
C ALA A 83 -12.56 -18.55 -12.36
N ALA A 84 -12.27 -18.85 -13.63
CA ALA A 84 -12.61 -20.14 -14.25
C ALA A 84 -11.78 -21.32 -13.70
N LEU A 85 -10.62 -21.05 -13.11
CA LEU A 85 -9.72 -22.07 -12.53
C LEU A 85 -9.95 -22.28 -11.03
N LEU A 86 -10.90 -21.58 -10.41
CA LEU A 86 -11.19 -21.74 -8.99
C LEU A 86 -12.12 -22.92 -8.73
N ASN A 87 -11.63 -23.86 -7.90
CA ASN A 87 -12.47 -24.87 -7.27
C ASN A 87 -13.04 -24.32 -5.94
N SER A 88 -14.33 -24.60 -5.69
CA SER A 88 -15.26 -23.81 -4.86
C SER A 88 -15.00 -23.75 -3.35
N ASP A 89 -13.99 -24.44 -2.82
CA ASP A 89 -13.91 -24.68 -1.37
C ASP A 89 -12.75 -23.95 -0.69
N ASN A 90 -11.84 -23.33 -1.45
CA ASN A 90 -10.74 -22.56 -0.87
C ASN A 90 -11.18 -21.13 -0.51
N PHE A 91 -11.29 -20.87 0.79
CA PHE A 91 -11.59 -19.56 1.38
C PHE A 91 -10.68 -18.43 0.86
N LEU A 92 -9.39 -18.72 0.71
CA LEU A 92 -8.39 -17.79 0.23
C LEU A 92 -8.66 -17.36 -1.22
N ALA A 93 -9.00 -18.32 -2.06
CA ALA A 93 -9.34 -18.09 -3.45
C ALA A 93 -10.61 -17.24 -3.61
N LYS A 94 -11.61 -17.45 -2.73
CA LYS A 94 -12.83 -16.62 -2.65
C LYS A 94 -12.51 -15.17 -2.29
N ILE A 95 -11.65 -14.93 -1.30
CA ILE A 95 -11.21 -13.56 -0.96
C ILE A 95 -10.56 -12.87 -2.14
N GLN A 96 -9.62 -13.57 -2.80
CA GLN A 96 -8.93 -13.06 -3.99
C GLN A 96 -9.90 -12.76 -5.14
N LEU A 97 -10.91 -13.61 -5.33
CA LEU A 97 -11.96 -13.41 -6.33
C LEU A 97 -12.77 -12.16 -6.02
N TYR A 98 -13.24 -11.98 -4.79
CA TYR A 98 -13.99 -10.80 -4.37
C TYR A 98 -13.13 -9.53 -4.48
N TYR A 99 -11.85 -9.61 -4.13
CA TYR A 99 -10.92 -8.49 -4.22
C TYR A 99 -10.63 -8.06 -5.66
N LEU A 100 -10.34 -9.00 -6.58
CA LEU A 100 -10.18 -8.63 -7.99
C LEU A 100 -11.49 -8.15 -8.62
N GLY A 101 -12.62 -8.78 -8.27
CA GLY A 101 -13.95 -8.31 -8.68
C GLY A 101 -14.22 -6.88 -8.22
N TYR A 102 -13.84 -6.57 -6.97
CA TYR A 102 -13.85 -5.22 -6.41
C TYR A 102 -13.03 -4.24 -7.24
N LEU A 103 -11.77 -4.55 -7.53
CA LEU A 103 -10.85 -3.66 -8.22
C LEU A 103 -11.31 -3.40 -9.65
N LEU A 104 -11.74 -4.45 -10.35
CA LEU A 104 -12.14 -4.41 -11.76
C LEU A 104 -13.59 -3.97 -11.97
N ASN A 105 -14.34 -3.79 -10.88
CA ASN A 105 -15.78 -3.56 -10.88
C ASN A 105 -16.56 -4.66 -11.64
N GLU A 106 -16.03 -5.89 -11.63
CA GLU A 106 -16.62 -7.08 -12.24
C GLU A 106 -17.33 -7.90 -11.16
N ASN A 107 -18.47 -8.52 -11.49
CA ASN A 107 -19.29 -9.35 -10.59
C ASN A 107 -20.00 -8.66 -9.41
N ILE A 108 -19.82 -7.35 -9.22
CA ILE A 108 -20.48 -6.61 -8.14
C ILE A 108 -21.87 -6.11 -8.54
N SER A 109 -22.14 -5.87 -9.83
CA SER A 109 -23.39 -5.21 -10.23
C SER A 109 -24.64 -6.08 -10.34
N LYS A 110 -24.55 -7.43 -10.24
CA LYS A 110 -25.71 -8.31 -10.50
C LYS A 110 -26.32 -8.98 -9.27
N ASP A 111 -25.58 -9.15 -8.16
CA ASP A 111 -26.12 -9.77 -6.94
C ASP A 111 -25.30 -9.41 -5.68
N LEU A 112 -25.28 -8.12 -5.34
CA LEU A 112 -24.58 -7.59 -4.15
C LEU A 112 -24.99 -8.32 -2.86
N SER A 113 -26.27 -8.69 -2.73
CA SER A 113 -26.82 -9.34 -1.54
C SER A 113 -26.22 -10.74 -1.32
N ASN A 114 -26.06 -11.52 -2.38
CA ASN A 114 -25.41 -12.83 -2.30
C ASN A 114 -23.91 -12.69 -1.97
N VAL A 115 -23.21 -11.71 -2.58
CA VAL A 115 -21.81 -11.43 -2.25
C VAL A 115 -21.66 -11.05 -0.77
N LEU A 116 -22.51 -10.17 -0.25
CA LEU A 116 -22.54 -9.82 1.18
C LEU A 116 -22.76 -11.04 2.07
N THR A 117 -23.72 -11.91 1.71
CA THR A 117 -24.02 -13.13 2.47
C THR A 117 -22.79 -14.04 2.55
N ASN A 118 -22.12 -14.26 1.43
CA ASN A 118 -20.89 -15.08 1.38
C ASN A 118 -19.74 -14.44 2.18
N ILE A 119 -19.55 -13.11 2.06
CA ILE A 119 -18.54 -12.39 2.84
C ILE A 119 -18.83 -12.49 4.35
N ASN A 120 -20.09 -12.37 4.76
CA ASN A 120 -20.47 -12.49 6.18
C ASN A 120 -20.28 -13.91 6.71
N GLN A 121 -20.60 -14.95 5.94
CA GLN A 121 -20.30 -16.34 6.31
C GLN A 121 -18.81 -16.55 6.53
N ILE A 122 -18.00 -15.96 5.66
CA ILE A 122 -16.55 -16.00 5.73
C ILE A 122 -16.04 -15.26 6.98
N LEU A 123 -16.52 -14.04 7.24
CA LEU A 123 -16.11 -13.24 8.40
C LEU A 123 -16.57 -13.86 9.73
N ASN A 124 -17.57 -14.73 9.73
CA ASN A 124 -17.89 -15.52 10.93
C ASN A 124 -16.81 -16.57 11.26
N ILE A 125 -16.04 -17.02 10.25
CA ILE A 125 -14.96 -18.01 10.40
C ILE A 125 -13.63 -17.30 10.70
N ASP A 126 -13.32 -16.26 9.91
CA ASP A 126 -12.15 -15.41 10.08
C ASP A 126 -12.61 -13.95 10.14
N SER A 127 -12.94 -13.52 11.36
CA SER A 127 -13.47 -12.19 11.65
C SER A 127 -12.51 -11.05 11.38
N ASN A 128 -11.25 -11.34 11.08
CA ASN A 128 -10.18 -10.36 11.03
C ASN A 128 -9.57 -10.21 9.63
N ASN A 129 -10.40 -10.30 8.58
CA ASN A 129 -9.94 -10.11 7.21
C ASN A 129 -10.19 -8.68 6.70
N GLU A 130 -9.16 -7.85 6.68
CA GLU A 130 -9.28 -6.42 6.36
C GLU A 130 -9.76 -6.18 4.92
N LEU A 131 -9.41 -7.06 3.98
CA LEU A 131 -9.84 -6.94 2.59
C LEU A 131 -11.34 -7.17 2.45
N LEU A 132 -11.88 -8.13 3.19
CA LEU A 132 -13.30 -8.43 3.15
C LEU A 132 -14.12 -7.36 3.83
N LEU A 133 -13.63 -6.80 4.94
CA LEU A 133 -14.23 -5.62 5.56
C LEU A 133 -14.26 -4.43 4.59
N LEU A 134 -13.17 -4.19 3.85
CA LEU A 134 -13.13 -3.15 2.81
C LEU A 134 -14.13 -3.42 1.67
N ILE A 135 -14.21 -4.66 1.19
CA ILE A 135 -15.15 -5.05 0.14
C ILE A 135 -16.59 -4.90 0.65
N ARG A 136 -16.89 -5.35 1.87
CA ARG A 136 -18.20 -5.21 2.51
C ARG A 136 -18.59 -3.74 2.68
N CYS A 137 -17.67 -2.91 3.15
CA CYS A 137 -17.83 -1.46 3.26
C CYS A 137 -18.22 -0.84 1.91
N LYS A 138 -17.50 -1.16 0.83
CA LYS A 138 -17.86 -0.68 -0.52
C LYS A 138 -19.25 -1.15 -0.94
N ILE A 139 -19.58 -2.42 -0.72
CA ILE A 139 -20.90 -2.93 -1.11
C ILE A 139 -22.00 -2.17 -0.34
N HIS A 140 -21.82 -1.92 0.95
CA HIS A 140 -22.74 -1.10 1.72
C HIS A 140 -22.84 0.33 1.17
N ILE A 141 -21.73 0.95 0.77
CA ILE A 141 -21.74 2.25 0.08
C ILE A 141 -22.55 2.20 -1.22
N GLU A 142 -22.34 1.19 -2.07
CA GLU A 142 -23.05 1.04 -3.34
C GLU A 142 -24.55 0.74 -3.15
N LEU A 143 -24.93 0.15 -2.02
CA LEU A 143 -26.33 -0.06 -1.61
C LEU A 143 -26.93 1.15 -0.87
N ASN A 144 -26.22 2.27 -0.76
CA ASN A 144 -26.59 3.45 0.05
C ASN A 144 -26.85 3.15 1.54
N LYS A 145 -26.30 2.04 2.05
CA LYS A 145 -26.32 1.62 3.45
C LYS A 145 -25.15 2.26 4.20
N TYR A 146 -25.18 3.58 4.30
CA TYR A 146 -24.02 4.33 4.78
C TYR A 146 -23.70 4.08 6.26
N TYR A 147 -24.69 3.86 7.11
CA TYR A 147 -24.44 3.54 8.52
C TYR A 147 -23.64 2.24 8.66
N GLU A 148 -24.04 1.17 7.97
CA GLU A 148 -23.34 -0.10 7.95
C GLU A 148 -21.94 0.01 7.35
N ALA A 149 -21.77 0.85 6.31
CA ALA A 149 -20.47 1.16 5.76
C ALA A 149 -19.54 1.89 6.75
N ILE A 150 -20.07 2.78 7.59
CA ILE A 150 -19.31 3.45 8.65
C ILE A 150 -18.86 2.42 9.69
N VAL A 151 -19.74 1.51 10.11
CA VAL A 151 -19.39 0.44 11.05
C VAL A 151 -18.25 -0.43 10.49
N ASP A 152 -18.31 -0.81 9.21
CA ASP A 152 -17.22 -1.54 8.54
C ASP A 152 -15.93 -0.73 8.48
N LEU A 153 -16.02 0.57 8.18
CA LEU A 153 -14.88 1.47 8.15
C LEU A 153 -14.24 1.61 9.54
N ASP A 154 -15.05 1.70 10.58
CA ASP A 154 -14.57 1.79 11.95
C ASP A 154 -13.89 0.50 12.36
N MET A 155 -14.44 -0.67 12.04
CA MET A 155 -13.77 -1.97 12.27
C MET A 155 -12.43 -2.11 11.55
N LEU A 156 -12.21 -1.45 10.40
CA LEU A 156 -10.90 -1.42 9.75
C LEU A 156 -9.84 -0.68 10.59
N PHE A 157 -10.25 0.25 11.44
CA PHE A 157 -9.37 1.10 12.24
C PHE A 157 -9.43 0.85 13.76
N GLU A 158 -10.49 0.20 14.25
CA GLU A 158 -10.82 0.01 15.66
C GLU A 158 -11.03 -1.48 15.97
N GLY A 159 -10.18 -2.03 16.82
CA GLY A 159 -10.27 -3.42 17.31
C GLY A 159 -9.17 -3.71 18.34
N GLU A 160 -9.20 -4.89 18.97
CA GLU A 160 -8.18 -5.36 19.95
C GLU A 160 -6.74 -5.37 19.39
N TYR A 161 -6.57 -5.10 18.09
CA TYR A 161 -5.33 -5.20 17.36
C TYR A 161 -4.87 -3.87 16.76
N LYS A 162 -4.60 -2.88 17.62
CA LYS A 162 -3.77 -1.68 17.32
C LYS A 162 -2.46 -2.01 16.56
N LYS A 163 -2.05 -3.27 16.52
CA LYS A 163 -0.90 -3.81 15.79
C LYS A 163 -1.03 -3.77 14.26
N TYR A 164 -2.24 -3.65 13.67
CA TYR A 164 -2.45 -3.70 12.21
C TYR A 164 -3.11 -2.46 11.59
N TYR A 165 -3.36 -1.41 12.39
CA TYR A 165 -3.95 -0.12 11.97
C TYR A 165 -3.35 0.45 10.66
N TYR A 166 -2.05 0.26 10.43
CA TYR A 166 -1.37 0.74 9.24
C TYR A 166 -1.79 0.04 7.93
N LYS A 167 -2.30 -1.19 7.98
CA LYS A 167 -2.71 -1.92 6.77
C LYS A 167 -3.96 -1.33 6.14
N ALA A 168 -4.88 -0.79 6.95
CA ALA A 168 -6.11 -0.17 6.45
C ALA A 168 -5.81 1.03 5.54
N PHE A 169 -4.76 1.82 5.85
CA PHE A 169 -4.30 2.90 4.99
C PHE A 169 -3.89 2.44 3.59
N SER A 170 -3.44 1.19 3.42
CA SER A 170 -3.03 0.66 2.11
C SER A 170 -4.18 0.57 1.13
N TYR A 171 -5.42 0.47 1.61
CA TYR A 171 -6.57 0.15 0.78
C TYR A 171 -7.69 1.18 0.85
N ILE A 172 -7.72 2.04 1.86
CA ILE A 172 -8.78 3.04 2.01
C ILE A 172 -8.88 4.00 0.82
N HIS A 173 -7.76 4.23 0.11
CA HIS A 173 -7.71 5.02 -1.11
C HIS A 173 -8.69 4.52 -2.19
N LEU A 174 -9.02 3.22 -2.18
CA LEU A 174 -9.96 2.61 -3.12
C LEU A 174 -11.42 3.08 -2.89
N LEU A 175 -11.74 3.54 -1.69
CA LEU A 175 -13.04 4.12 -1.34
C LEU A 175 -13.15 5.63 -1.63
N ARG A 176 -12.03 6.29 -1.97
CA ARG A 176 -11.97 7.77 -2.18
C ARG A 176 -13.01 8.30 -3.16
N LYS A 177 -13.33 7.52 -4.21
CA LYS A 177 -14.24 7.92 -5.28
C LYS A 177 -15.70 8.11 -4.83
N HIS A 178 -16.09 7.61 -3.66
CA HIS A 178 -17.47 7.64 -3.17
C HIS A 178 -17.77 8.95 -2.41
N SER A 179 -17.84 10.08 -3.12
CA SER A 179 -18.00 11.42 -2.53
C SER A 179 -19.20 11.55 -1.60
N ASP A 180 -20.33 10.93 -1.96
CA ASP A 180 -21.58 11.03 -1.20
C ASP A 180 -21.47 10.35 0.16
N PHE A 181 -20.78 9.19 0.20
CA PHE A 181 -20.46 8.50 1.45
C PHE A 181 -19.57 9.35 2.35
N TRP A 182 -18.50 9.95 1.80
CA TRP A 182 -17.60 10.80 2.58
C TRP A 182 -18.30 12.06 3.11
N SER A 183 -19.18 12.66 2.32
CA SER A 183 -20.04 13.78 2.74
C SER A 183 -20.98 13.39 3.88
N TYR A 184 -21.64 12.23 3.76
CA TYR A 184 -22.49 11.70 4.83
C TYR A 184 -21.69 11.44 6.11
N LEU A 185 -20.56 10.75 6.01
CA LEU A 185 -19.68 10.46 7.14
C LEU A 185 -19.18 11.74 7.83
N CYS A 186 -18.76 12.75 7.07
CA CYS A 186 -18.29 14.01 7.63
C CYS A 186 -19.39 14.74 8.41
N LYS A 187 -20.64 14.71 7.93
CA LYS A 187 -21.79 15.26 8.66
C LYS A 187 -22.08 14.49 9.95
N VAL A 188 -22.11 13.16 9.89
CA VAL A 188 -22.36 12.30 11.07
C VAL A 188 -21.32 12.51 12.16
N ARG A 189 -20.05 12.74 11.78
CA ARG A 189 -18.94 13.01 12.70
C ARG A 189 -18.70 14.50 12.99
N GLU A 190 -19.57 15.39 12.51
CA GLU A 190 -19.46 16.85 12.64
C GLU A 190 -18.12 17.44 12.12
N ILE A 191 -17.45 16.74 11.21
CA ILE A 191 -16.18 17.16 10.59
C ILE A 191 -16.43 18.37 9.68
N ASP A 192 -17.61 18.45 9.07
CA ASP A 192 -18.04 19.55 8.21
C ASP A 192 -18.13 20.90 8.94
N LYS A 193 -18.23 20.91 10.27
CA LYS A 193 -18.22 22.12 11.11
C LYS A 193 -16.80 22.68 11.34
N CYS A 194 -15.75 21.93 11.01
CA CYS A 194 -14.36 22.36 11.21
C CYS A 194 -13.85 23.19 10.02
N ASP A 195 -13.03 24.20 10.30
CA ASP A 195 -12.36 25.00 9.26
C ASP A 195 -11.02 24.36 8.86
N PHE A 196 -10.91 23.96 7.59
CA PHE A 196 -9.68 23.40 7.01
C PHE A 196 -9.03 24.30 5.95
N THR A 197 -9.51 25.53 5.78
CA THR A 197 -9.01 26.46 4.73
C THR A 197 -7.51 26.69 4.84
N LYS A 198 -7.00 26.96 6.05
CA LYS A 198 -5.57 27.14 6.33
C LYS A 198 -4.72 25.89 6.08
N LEU A 199 -5.36 24.72 6.00
CA LEU A 199 -4.70 23.44 5.74
C LEU A 199 -4.70 23.09 4.24
N GLY A 200 -5.43 23.84 3.40
CA GLY A 200 -5.59 23.56 1.98
C GLY A 200 -6.43 22.30 1.70
N ILE A 201 -7.21 21.82 2.67
CA ILE A 201 -8.01 20.59 2.54
C ILE A 201 -9.40 20.95 2.00
N ILE A 202 -9.72 20.46 0.80
CA ILE A 202 -10.95 20.84 0.09
C ILE A 202 -12.00 19.72 -0.03
N ASN A 203 -11.60 18.44 -0.01
CA ASN A 203 -12.51 17.31 -0.22
C ASN A 203 -12.79 16.55 1.09
N GLU A 204 -14.00 15.99 1.19
CA GLU A 204 -14.50 15.30 2.40
C GLU A 204 -13.64 14.10 2.82
N PHE A 205 -13.11 13.34 1.87
CA PHE A 205 -12.19 12.24 2.19
C PHE A 205 -10.94 12.73 2.93
N SER A 206 -10.33 13.82 2.43
CA SER A 206 -9.14 14.40 3.04
C SER A 206 -9.44 15.06 4.39
N LYS A 207 -10.64 15.63 4.57
CA LYS A 207 -11.10 16.15 5.87
C LYS A 207 -11.19 15.03 6.90
N TYR A 208 -11.84 13.91 6.55
CA TYR A 208 -11.90 12.71 7.41
C TYR A 208 -10.51 12.19 7.75
N MET A 209 -9.65 12.01 6.75
CA MET A 209 -8.30 11.47 6.92
C MET A 209 -7.44 12.34 7.84
N TYR A 210 -7.55 13.67 7.75
CA TYR A 210 -6.86 14.57 8.65
C TYR A 210 -7.46 14.57 10.05
N LYS A 211 -8.78 14.69 10.17
CA LYS A 211 -9.46 14.88 11.45
C LYS A 211 -9.50 13.63 12.31
N GLU A 212 -9.81 12.48 11.72
CA GLU A 212 -10.04 11.22 12.46
C GLU A 212 -8.81 10.30 12.45
N LYS A 213 -7.94 10.43 11.44
CA LYS A 213 -6.79 9.54 11.25
C LYS A 213 -5.43 10.25 11.31
N GLU A 214 -5.45 11.57 11.56
CA GLU A 214 -4.25 12.40 11.70
C GLU A 214 -3.29 12.30 10.49
N VAL A 215 -3.86 12.13 9.29
CA VAL A 215 -3.11 12.06 8.03
C VAL A 215 -3.28 13.35 7.24
N TYR A 216 -2.18 14.05 7.00
CA TYR A 216 -2.12 15.21 6.12
C TYR A 216 -1.55 14.83 4.75
N PHE A 217 -2.36 14.93 3.70
CA PHE A 217 -1.89 14.71 2.33
C PHE A 217 -1.05 15.89 1.85
N ILE A 218 0.16 15.60 1.35
CA ILE A 218 1.07 16.64 0.83
C ILE A 218 0.49 17.33 -0.40
N SER A 219 -0.34 16.63 -1.18
CA SER A 219 -1.06 17.22 -2.31
C SER A 219 -1.97 18.39 -1.91
N ASN A 220 -2.35 18.55 -0.64
CA ASN A 220 -3.15 19.70 -0.20
C ASN A 220 -2.36 21.03 -0.28
N LEU A 221 -1.02 20.97 -0.28
CA LEU A 221 -0.18 22.17 -0.39
C LEU A 221 -0.37 22.90 -1.73
N THR A 222 -0.77 22.19 -2.80
CA THR A 222 -1.03 22.83 -4.11
C THR A 222 -2.24 23.78 -4.06
N ASN A 223 -3.13 23.60 -3.08
CA ASN A 223 -4.25 24.52 -2.84
C ASN A 223 -3.83 25.78 -2.07
N LEU A 224 -2.66 25.76 -1.43
CA LEU A 224 -2.08 26.88 -0.69
C LEU A 224 -1.02 27.63 -1.50
N ASP A 225 -0.21 26.91 -2.28
CA ASP A 225 0.78 27.46 -3.20
C ASP A 225 0.66 26.79 -4.58
N SER A 226 0.13 27.55 -5.54
CA SER A 226 -0.09 27.07 -6.90
C SER A 226 1.20 26.76 -7.67
N LYS A 227 2.37 27.25 -7.22
CA LYS A 227 3.66 26.89 -7.82
C LYS A 227 3.98 25.41 -7.62
N LEU A 228 3.47 24.78 -6.55
CA LEU A 228 3.68 23.37 -6.27
C LEU A 228 2.96 22.44 -7.25
N CYS A 229 1.98 22.94 -8.03
CA CYS A 229 1.30 22.16 -9.07
C CYS A 229 2.28 21.58 -10.11
N GLN A 230 3.40 22.24 -10.38
CA GLN A 230 4.40 21.74 -11.32
C GLN A 230 5.09 20.45 -10.83
N PHE A 231 5.07 20.18 -9.52
CA PHE A 231 5.65 18.98 -8.90
C PHE A 231 4.61 17.88 -8.69
N GLN A 232 3.34 18.13 -8.98
CA GLN A 232 2.26 17.19 -8.74
C GLN A 232 2.20 16.10 -9.81
N GLU A 233 1.99 14.85 -9.36
CA GLU A 233 1.84 13.68 -10.22
C GLU A 233 0.71 12.78 -9.68
N SER A 234 0.01 12.09 -10.58
CA SER A 234 -0.93 11.03 -10.19
C SER A 234 -0.17 9.74 -9.87
N ASP A 235 -0.53 9.09 -8.77
CA ASP A 235 0.03 7.79 -8.38
C ASP A 235 -1.09 6.90 -7.85
N ILE A 236 -1.22 5.68 -8.39
CA ILE A 236 -2.30 4.76 -8.02
C ILE A 236 -2.13 4.24 -6.58
N SER A 237 -0.89 4.18 -6.09
CA SER A 237 -0.56 3.76 -4.73
C SER A 237 -0.69 4.91 -3.73
N SER A 238 -0.95 6.15 -4.17
CA SER A 238 -1.19 7.30 -3.29
C SER A 238 -2.55 7.25 -2.60
N LEU A 239 -2.61 7.66 -1.32
CA LEU A 239 -3.88 7.73 -0.62
C LEU A 239 -4.83 8.79 -1.19
N SER A 240 -4.33 9.99 -1.49
CA SER A 240 -5.10 11.04 -2.14
C SER A 240 -5.22 10.83 -3.65
N GLY A 241 -4.34 9.99 -4.22
CA GLY A 241 -4.20 9.76 -5.66
C GLY A 241 -3.23 10.73 -6.33
N LEU A 242 -2.68 11.67 -5.55
CA LEU A 242 -1.77 12.72 -5.99
C LEU A 242 -0.58 12.79 -5.03
N VAL A 243 0.62 12.87 -5.59
CA VAL A 243 1.87 13.01 -4.84
C VAL A 243 2.61 14.25 -5.31
N LEU A 244 3.57 14.74 -4.52
CA LEU A 244 4.56 15.70 -5.00
C LEU A 244 5.88 14.98 -5.28
N CYS A 245 6.42 15.21 -6.47
CA CYS A 245 7.68 14.68 -6.96
C CYS A 245 8.66 15.84 -7.16
N SER A 246 9.88 15.71 -6.65
CA SER A 246 10.93 16.74 -6.77
C SER A 246 11.42 16.97 -8.20
N LYS A 247 11.17 16.04 -9.15
CA LYS A 247 11.52 16.18 -10.58
C LYS A 247 12.98 16.60 -10.84
N ASN A 248 13.91 16.10 -10.03
CA ASN A 248 15.34 16.42 -10.07
C ASN A 248 15.72 17.85 -9.65
N GLU A 249 14.78 18.60 -9.08
CA GLU A 249 15.00 19.95 -8.58
C GLU A 249 15.06 19.99 -7.05
N LYS A 250 15.58 21.10 -6.51
CA LYS A 250 15.48 21.38 -5.08
C LYS A 250 14.02 21.71 -4.75
N LEU A 251 13.42 20.95 -3.85
CA LEU A 251 12.02 21.12 -3.43
C LEU A 251 11.97 21.45 -1.94
N CYS A 252 11.24 22.50 -1.58
CA CYS A 252 10.94 22.87 -0.21
C CYS A 252 9.43 22.81 -0.01
N LEU A 253 8.98 22.09 1.00
CA LEU A 253 7.56 21.89 1.33
C LEU A 253 7.30 22.39 2.74
N ASP A 254 6.71 23.57 2.86
CA ASP A 254 6.30 24.14 4.13
C ASP A 254 4.87 23.73 4.44
N LEU A 255 4.69 22.83 5.40
CA LEU A 255 3.39 22.38 5.83
C LEU A 255 2.75 23.40 6.77
N PRO A 256 1.42 23.55 6.75
CA PRO A 256 0.72 24.35 7.74
C PRO A 256 0.89 23.76 9.15
N THR A 257 0.67 24.57 10.19
CA THR A 257 0.73 24.07 11.58
C THR A 257 -0.31 22.97 11.79
N LEU A 258 0.18 21.75 12.06
CA LEU A 258 -0.67 20.59 12.29
C LEU A 258 -1.08 20.59 13.77
N CYS A 259 -2.38 20.74 14.03
CA CYS A 259 -2.95 20.87 15.37
C CYS A 259 -3.65 19.58 15.77
N ASN A 260 -2.92 18.61 16.34
CA ASN A 260 -3.47 17.38 16.93
C ASN A 260 -2.74 17.03 18.24
N ASP A 261 -3.20 15.98 18.93
CA ASP A 261 -2.69 15.45 20.20
C ASP A 261 -1.15 15.24 20.20
N PRO A 262 -0.48 15.16 21.37
CA PRO A 262 0.97 15.05 21.44
C PRO A 262 1.48 13.80 20.70
N ALA A 263 2.04 14.03 19.51
CA ALA A 263 2.70 13.00 18.72
C ALA A 263 3.97 12.52 19.43
N HIS A 264 4.26 11.22 19.33
CA HIS A 264 5.57 10.69 19.70
C HIS A 264 6.58 10.79 18.55
N PHE A 265 6.12 10.88 17.30
CA PHE A 265 6.92 11.04 16.09
C PHE A 265 6.05 11.31 14.86
N PHE A 266 6.67 11.82 13.78
CA PHE A 266 6.05 11.93 12.46
C PHE A 266 6.47 10.79 11.53
N ILE A 267 5.52 10.33 10.72
CA ILE A 267 5.69 9.32 9.70
C ILE A 267 5.43 9.96 8.33
N TYR A 268 6.36 9.76 7.41
CA TYR A 268 6.32 10.29 6.05
C TYR A 268 6.21 9.12 5.09
N LYS A 269 5.19 9.09 4.24
CA LYS A 269 5.17 8.14 3.13
C LYS A 269 5.95 8.70 1.95
N ILE A 270 7.08 8.07 1.67
CA ILE A 270 8.07 8.54 0.70
C ILE A 270 8.49 7.42 -0.25
N ASN A 271 8.96 7.79 -1.44
CA ASN A 271 9.58 6.89 -2.40
C ASN A 271 10.80 7.58 -3.01
N VAL A 272 12.00 7.07 -2.71
CA VAL A 272 13.26 7.55 -3.28
C VAL A 272 13.55 6.74 -4.54
N LYS A 273 13.28 7.33 -5.70
CA LYS A 273 13.45 6.66 -7.00
C LYS A 273 14.91 6.62 -7.42
N LYS A 274 15.60 7.75 -7.27
CA LYS A 274 16.95 7.92 -7.80
C LYS A 274 17.74 8.98 -7.04
N ILE A 275 19.00 8.70 -6.75
CA ILE A 275 19.97 9.66 -6.24
C ILE A 275 20.72 10.30 -7.42
N LEU A 276 20.83 11.63 -7.43
CA LEU A 276 21.44 12.38 -8.54
C LEU A 276 22.88 12.80 -8.26
N SER A 277 23.23 13.03 -6.99
CA SER A 277 24.57 13.44 -6.55
C SER A 277 24.87 12.96 -5.13
N LYS A 278 26.15 12.91 -4.76
CA LYS A 278 26.60 12.60 -3.39
C LYS A 278 26.29 13.69 -2.36
N ASP A 279 25.99 14.91 -2.81
CA ASP A 279 25.56 16.03 -1.95
C ASP A 279 24.05 16.00 -1.66
N CYS A 280 23.41 14.85 -1.87
CA CYS A 280 21.99 14.70 -1.67
C CYS A 280 21.60 14.71 -0.18
N PHE A 281 20.41 15.26 0.08
CA PHE A 281 19.82 15.19 1.40
C PHE A 281 18.29 15.26 1.38
N ILE A 282 17.70 14.70 2.44
CA ILE A 282 16.31 14.95 2.84
C ILE A 282 16.39 15.55 4.24
N LYS A 283 15.93 16.79 4.39
CA LYS A 283 15.93 17.49 5.67
C LYS A 283 14.49 17.72 6.12
N PHE A 284 14.19 17.28 7.33
CA PHE A 284 12.94 17.55 8.02
C PHE A 284 13.20 18.58 9.11
N ILE A 285 12.50 19.70 9.04
CA ILE A 285 12.61 20.82 9.98
C ILE A 285 11.32 20.92 10.77
N TYR A 286 11.46 21.08 12.08
CA TYR A 286 10.34 21.20 13.02
C TYR A 286 10.42 22.53 13.73
N TYR A 287 9.39 23.36 13.55
CA TYR A 287 9.24 24.62 14.27
C TYR A 287 8.22 24.45 15.40
N PHE A 288 8.67 24.70 16.63
CA PHE A 288 7.86 24.54 17.84
C PHE A 288 7.33 25.91 18.29
N ARG A 289 6.15 25.94 18.90
CA ARG A 289 5.52 27.20 19.37
C ARG A 289 6.35 28.02 20.37
N TYR A 290 7.31 27.41 21.06
CA TYR A 290 8.09 28.03 22.15
C TYR A 290 9.59 28.15 21.81
N ASP A 291 9.90 28.54 20.57
CA ASP A 291 11.20 29.05 20.09
C ASP A 291 12.37 28.07 19.86
N ASN A 292 12.15 26.76 19.96
CA ASN A 292 13.16 25.81 19.48
C ASN A 292 12.82 25.33 18.06
N GLN A 293 13.83 25.28 17.19
CA GLN A 293 13.80 24.54 15.93
C GLN A 293 14.59 23.25 16.13
N SER A 294 14.10 22.14 15.60
CA SER A 294 14.92 20.93 15.44
C SER A 294 14.98 20.53 13.98
N GLU A 295 16.08 19.91 13.58
CA GLU A 295 16.25 19.36 12.25
C GLU A 295 16.72 17.91 12.29
N HIS A 296 16.22 17.13 11.35
CA HIS A 296 16.63 15.76 11.11
C HIS A 296 17.03 15.63 9.64
N ILE A 297 18.30 15.33 9.39
CA ILE A 297 18.88 15.32 8.04
C ILE A 297 19.32 13.90 7.69
N LEU A 298 18.76 13.37 6.61
CA LEU A 298 19.28 12.19 5.93
C LEU A 298 20.27 12.63 4.87
N LYS A 299 21.54 12.23 5.00
CA LYS A 299 22.58 12.47 3.99
C LYS A 299 22.69 11.27 3.04
N HIS A 300 23.55 11.37 2.03
CA HIS A 300 23.74 10.32 1.02
C HIS A 300 23.85 8.89 1.56
N GLU A 301 24.61 8.65 2.63
CA GLU A 301 24.71 7.31 3.21
C GLU A 301 23.35 6.77 3.66
N ASP A 302 22.50 7.61 4.27
CA ASP A 302 21.17 7.21 4.72
C ASP A 302 20.16 7.13 3.58
N VAL A 303 20.19 8.10 2.66
CA VAL A 303 19.31 8.13 1.48
C VAL A 303 19.58 6.92 0.58
N SER A 304 20.84 6.48 0.44
CA SER A 304 21.22 5.28 -0.34
C SER A 304 20.59 4.00 0.20
N LYS A 305 20.23 3.95 1.49
CA LYS A 305 19.51 2.81 2.09
C LYS A 305 18.03 2.81 1.69
N LEU A 306 17.51 3.91 1.15
CA LEU A 306 16.10 4.09 0.78
C LEU A 306 15.86 3.99 -0.74
N GLU A 307 16.89 4.23 -1.55
CA GLU A 307 16.81 4.18 -3.01
C GLU A 307 16.32 2.80 -3.50
N GLY A 308 15.31 2.81 -4.36
CA GLY A 308 14.79 1.59 -4.99
C GLY A 308 13.98 0.66 -4.07
N LEU A 309 13.65 1.08 -2.85
CA LEU A 309 12.75 0.33 -1.97
C LEU A 309 11.27 0.40 -2.37
N GLY A 310 10.91 1.35 -3.25
CA GLY A 310 9.53 1.71 -3.52
C GLY A 310 8.94 2.58 -2.40
N TRP A 311 7.61 2.54 -2.28
CA TRP A 311 6.87 3.30 -1.27
C TRP A 311 7.10 2.75 0.14
N ILE A 312 7.58 3.61 1.04
CA ILE A 312 7.85 3.29 2.43
C ILE A 312 7.26 4.34 3.38
N GLU A 313 6.96 3.92 4.60
CA GLU A 313 6.75 4.85 5.71
C GLU A 313 8.05 5.08 6.48
N TYR A 314 8.62 6.28 6.34
CA TYR A 314 9.81 6.72 7.06
C TYR A 314 9.42 7.41 8.38
N GLN A 315 10.04 7.00 9.48
CA GLN A 315 9.80 7.57 10.80
C GLN A 315 10.93 8.54 11.18
N SER A 316 10.56 9.75 11.59
CA SER A 316 11.48 10.72 12.22
C SER A 316 11.50 10.56 13.75
N LEU A 317 12.65 10.78 14.39
CA LEU A 317 12.78 10.69 15.85
C LEU A 317 12.58 12.08 16.48
N THR A 318 11.39 12.36 17.04
CA THR A 318 11.11 13.64 17.71
C THR A 318 10.15 13.45 18.89
N TYR A 319 10.62 13.65 20.12
CA TYR A 319 9.81 13.49 21.33
C TYR A 319 8.97 14.75 21.65
N LYS A 320 7.66 14.56 21.85
CA LYS A 320 6.66 15.54 22.34
C LYS A 320 6.50 16.80 21.47
N LEU A 321 5.48 16.76 20.60
CA LEU A 321 5.24 17.77 19.58
C LEU A 321 3.80 18.31 19.73
N ASN A 322 3.64 19.50 20.31
CA ASN A 322 2.37 20.23 20.27
C ASN A 322 2.50 21.42 19.31
N GLY A 323 1.63 21.48 18.31
CA GLY A 323 1.53 22.60 17.37
C GLY A 323 2.81 22.83 16.58
N VAL A 324 3.23 21.82 15.81
CA VAL A 324 4.49 21.85 15.05
C VAL A 324 4.23 22.20 13.60
N GLN A 325 4.98 23.17 13.09
CA GLN A 325 5.08 23.40 11.66
C GLN A 325 6.24 22.56 11.13
N ILE A 326 6.01 21.84 10.04
CA ILE A 326 7.01 20.96 9.43
C ILE A 326 7.45 21.59 8.11
N SER A 327 8.75 21.66 7.87
CA SER A 327 9.28 21.92 6.54
C SER A 327 10.12 20.74 6.05
N ILE A 328 10.00 20.41 4.78
CA ILE A 328 10.75 19.31 4.16
C ILE A 328 11.56 19.88 3.01
N GLU A 329 12.89 19.81 3.10
CA GLU A 329 13.80 20.17 2.01
C GLU A 329 14.37 18.91 1.37
N ILE A 330 14.27 18.83 0.05
CA ILE A 330 14.80 17.73 -0.77
C ILE A 330 15.81 18.34 -1.74
N ASN A 331 17.00 17.74 -1.83
CA ASN A 331 18.05 18.19 -2.74
C ASN A 331 18.76 17.02 -3.41
N SER A 332 18.96 17.11 -4.74
CA SER A 332 19.72 16.15 -5.55
C SER A 332 19.20 14.70 -5.47
N ILE A 333 17.88 14.53 -5.34
CA ILE A 333 17.18 13.23 -5.29
C ILE A 333 15.91 13.36 -6.13
N GLU A 334 15.59 12.35 -6.92
CA GLU A 334 14.25 12.14 -7.44
C GLU A 334 13.43 11.38 -6.40
N MET A 335 12.60 12.11 -5.67
CA MET A 335 11.80 11.60 -4.56
C MET A 335 10.35 12.03 -4.70
N GLN A 336 9.43 11.10 -4.42
CA GLN A 336 8.00 11.36 -4.26
C GLN A 336 7.61 11.32 -2.77
N ILE A 337 6.62 12.13 -2.41
CA ILE A 337 6.01 12.16 -1.08
C ILE A 337 4.48 12.23 -1.19
N ASP A 338 3.78 11.40 -0.41
CA ASP A 338 2.32 11.26 -0.45
C ASP A 338 1.66 11.99 0.74
N TYR A 339 2.04 11.61 1.96
CA TYR A 339 1.45 12.17 3.18
C TYR A 339 2.43 12.22 4.35
N VAL A 340 2.04 13.02 5.34
CA VAL A 340 2.61 13.02 6.68
C VAL A 340 1.51 12.64 7.66
N ARG A 341 1.82 11.76 8.60
CA ARG A 341 0.89 11.39 9.66
C ARG A 341 1.56 11.28 11.01
N TYR A 342 0.73 11.32 12.04
CA TYR A 342 1.16 11.11 13.42
C TYR A 342 1.40 9.62 13.68
N GLY A 343 2.47 9.32 14.42
CA GLY A 343 2.84 7.96 14.82
C GLY A 343 2.62 7.71 16.32
N GLY A 344 2.00 6.56 16.63
CA GLY A 344 1.85 6.06 18.00
C GLY A 344 3.08 5.26 18.47
N SER A 345 3.27 5.14 19.80
CA SER A 345 4.46 4.61 20.48
C SER A 345 5.01 3.24 20.03
N SER A 346 4.24 2.45 19.27
CA SER A 346 4.57 1.08 18.85
C SER A 346 5.08 0.92 17.41
N THR A 347 5.05 1.96 16.58
CA THR A 347 5.36 1.84 15.14
C THR A 347 6.83 2.11 14.80
N ARG A 348 7.75 1.21 15.19
CA ARG A 348 9.20 1.33 14.89
C ARG A 348 9.65 0.75 13.54
N LYS A 349 8.74 0.26 12.68
CA LYS A 349 9.11 -0.45 11.45
C LYS A 349 8.72 0.33 10.21
N ILE A 350 9.70 0.55 9.34
CA ILE A 350 9.49 0.96 7.95
C ILE A 350 8.58 -0.10 7.32
N THR A 351 7.34 0.28 7.04
CA THR A 351 6.35 -0.62 6.46
C THR A 351 6.30 -0.37 4.96
N PRO A 352 6.58 -1.38 4.13
CA PRO A 352 6.35 -1.30 2.70
C PRO A 352 4.87 -0.99 2.45
N MET A 353 4.59 0.12 1.76
CA MET A 353 3.24 0.68 1.63
C MET A 353 2.85 0.72 0.15
N GLY A 354 1.58 0.49 -0.18
CA GLY A 354 1.10 0.71 -1.56
C GLY A 354 1.07 -0.52 -2.49
N TYR A 355 1.06 -1.74 -1.94
CA TYR A 355 0.78 -2.93 -2.74
C TYR A 355 -0.71 -3.26 -2.70
N LEU A 356 -1.32 -3.34 -3.88
CA LEU A 356 -2.59 -4.06 -4.08
C LEU A 356 -2.42 -5.59 -3.98
N LEU A 357 -1.30 -6.06 -3.43
CA LEU A 357 -0.99 -7.46 -3.20
C LEU A 357 -0.95 -7.72 -1.69
N PRO A 358 -2.11 -7.81 -1.02
CA PRO A 358 -2.18 -8.15 0.40
C PRO A 358 -1.51 -9.50 0.61
N ASN A 359 -1.07 -9.81 1.85
CA ASN A 359 -0.58 -11.10 2.35
C ASN A 359 0.07 -12.06 1.33
N TYR A 360 0.86 -11.60 0.35
CA TYR A 360 1.40 -12.44 -0.74
C TYR A 360 2.17 -13.67 -0.25
N HIS A 361 2.70 -13.59 0.98
CA HIS A 361 3.29 -14.69 1.73
C HIS A 361 2.32 -15.85 2.03
N GLN A 362 1.05 -15.55 2.32
CA GLN A 362 -0.04 -16.51 2.53
C GLN A 362 -0.61 -17.03 1.21
N PHE A 363 -0.50 -16.26 0.12
CA PHE A 363 -1.22 -16.49 -1.14
C PHE A 363 -0.46 -17.29 -2.21
N LEU A 364 0.87 -17.31 -2.16
CA LEU A 364 1.74 -17.89 -3.18
C LEU A 364 2.68 -18.95 -2.60
N SER A 365 2.25 -19.60 -1.50
CA SER A 365 3.05 -20.59 -0.77
C SER A 365 3.16 -21.96 -1.44
N ASN A 366 2.46 -22.23 -2.53
CA ASN A 366 2.31 -23.60 -2.98
C ASN A 366 3.32 -23.95 -4.08
N VAL A 367 4.26 -24.83 -3.71
CA VAL A 367 4.73 -25.88 -4.63
C VAL A 367 3.46 -26.60 -5.12
N PRO A 368 3.20 -26.69 -6.43
CA PRO A 368 2.03 -27.41 -6.91
C PRO A 368 2.05 -28.84 -6.39
N GLU A 369 0.88 -29.40 -6.04
CA GLU A 369 0.78 -30.75 -5.46
C GLU A 369 1.41 -31.83 -6.34
N THR A 370 1.44 -31.62 -7.65
CA THR A 370 2.13 -32.45 -8.66
C THR A 370 3.66 -32.49 -8.53
N PHE A 371 4.25 -31.57 -7.77
CA PHE A 371 5.70 -31.48 -7.55
C PHE A 371 6.11 -31.78 -6.10
N LYS A 372 5.17 -32.10 -5.20
CA LYS A 372 5.45 -32.44 -3.80
C LYS A 372 6.42 -33.63 -3.66
N ASP A 373 6.38 -34.54 -4.63
CA ASP A 373 7.20 -35.76 -4.65
C ASP A 373 8.45 -35.65 -5.55
N LYS A 374 8.61 -34.54 -6.28
CA LYS A 374 9.77 -34.30 -7.18
C LYS A 374 10.80 -33.33 -6.61
N TYR A 375 10.46 -32.60 -5.56
CA TYR A 375 11.41 -31.79 -4.80
C TYR A 375 11.77 -32.53 -3.51
N PHE A 376 13.07 -32.48 -3.20
CA PHE A 376 13.77 -33.10 -2.08
C PHE A 376 12.93 -33.44 -0.85
N SER A 377 13.28 -34.57 -0.21
CA SER A 377 12.59 -35.10 0.97
C SER A 377 12.33 -34.01 2.01
N ARG A 378 11.24 -34.12 2.78
CA ARG A 378 10.86 -33.15 3.83
C ARG A 378 12.00 -32.74 4.77
N LYS A 379 13.01 -33.61 4.94
CA LYS A 379 14.24 -33.42 5.72
C LYS A 379 15.27 -32.48 5.07
N GLU A 380 15.26 -32.36 3.75
CA GLU A 380 16.11 -31.46 2.96
C GLU A 380 15.43 -30.09 2.75
N MET A 381 14.09 -30.04 2.74
CA MET A 381 13.32 -28.79 2.73
C MET A 381 13.31 -28.06 4.09
N GLU A 382 13.51 -28.74 5.22
CA GLU A 382 13.67 -28.08 6.53
C GLU A 382 14.90 -27.16 6.59
N ASN A 383 15.83 -27.29 5.65
CA ASN A 383 17.00 -26.41 5.50
C ASN A 383 16.87 -25.36 4.37
N LEU A 384 15.82 -25.41 3.56
CA LEU A 384 15.52 -24.36 2.59
C LEU A 384 14.84 -23.23 3.34
N LEU A 385 15.63 -22.21 3.66
CA LEU A 385 15.19 -20.98 4.32
C LEU A 385 13.86 -20.53 3.71
N ASP A 386 12.80 -20.55 4.51
CA ASP A 386 11.54 -19.94 4.11
C ASP A 386 11.82 -18.48 3.75
N LEU A 387 10.98 -17.85 2.93
CA LEU A 387 11.15 -16.43 2.65
C LEU A 387 11.19 -15.65 3.97
N ASN A 388 10.47 -16.10 5.00
CA ASN A 388 10.59 -15.58 6.36
C ASN A 388 11.94 -15.84 7.04
N ASP A 389 12.62 -16.96 6.80
CA ASP A 389 13.95 -17.24 7.33
C ASP A 389 15.05 -16.44 6.63
N ILE A 390 14.95 -16.24 5.31
CA ILE A 390 15.83 -15.34 4.56
C ILE A 390 15.61 -13.88 4.99
N LEU A 391 14.36 -13.51 5.30
CA LEU A 391 13.98 -12.15 5.69
C LEU A 391 14.09 -11.85 7.19
N SER A 392 14.31 -12.86 8.04
CA SER A 392 14.50 -12.70 9.49
C SER A 392 15.95 -12.86 9.92
N LYS A 393 16.80 -13.53 9.12
CA LYS A 393 18.25 -13.65 9.35
C LYS A 393 19.09 -12.62 8.56
N LEU A 394 18.46 -11.67 7.86
CA LEU A 394 19.07 -10.51 7.16
C LEU A 394 18.31 -9.22 7.51
#